data_AF-A0A963JM75-F1
#
_entry.id   AF-A0A963JM75-F1
#
_cell.length_a   1.000
_cell.length_b   1.000
_cell.length_c   1.000
_cell.angle_alpha   90.00
_cell.angle_beta   90.00
_cell.angle_gamma   90.00
#
_symmetry.space_group_name_H-M   'P 1'
#
loop_
_entity.id
_entity.type
_entity.pdbx_description
1 polymer ?
#
loop_
_entity_poly.entity_id
_entity_poly.type
_entity_poly.pdbx_seq_one_letter_code
_entity_poly.pdbx_strand_id
1 'polypeptide(L)'
;MNRIMQKHKIFQILLAGLIFMGWSASSQATHPTITAEAICDVGSGFVINYTSTSWRPTGGQDSGNPQIYIFVNGVLADSGSYDSSNNYSFSGSVPAPTNAVGGDTVIVSAYAAGIWSDGFPGGQSRSITVTLPDEVCVQQASGRFTGGGNLHVDGVRVTGGLTIHCDLLLSNNLQLNWNGKHFHMTEHLTTIQCSDDPEIDQVPPNAPLDTLIGVGTGRYQNQDGYTIEFTLVDAGEPGTLDEIAIRIYNTSTGKIVLNVPRQHIDGGNLQAHYDQPHK
;
A
#
# COMPACT_ATOMS: atom_id res chain seq x y z
N MET A 1 43.42 24.45 -101.15
CA MET A 1 42.54 23.70 -102.07
C MET A 1 41.67 22.76 -101.28
N ASN A 2 40.35 22.96 -101.37
CA ASN A 2 39.22 22.01 -101.17
C ASN A 2 39.08 21.27 -99.82
N ARG A 3 37.91 21.05 -99.22
CA ARG A 3 36.48 21.45 -99.37
C ARG A 3 35.82 20.88 -98.08
N ILE A 4 35.16 21.68 -97.24
CA ILE A 4 33.69 21.74 -97.01
C ILE A 4 32.94 20.39 -96.98
N MET A 5 32.29 20.09 -95.84
CA MET A 5 30.90 19.60 -95.61
C MET A 5 30.86 18.79 -94.28
N GLN A 6 30.46 19.36 -93.14
CA GLN A 6 29.07 19.53 -92.65
C GLN A 6 28.32 18.21 -92.41
N LYS A 7 27.99 17.90 -91.14
CA LYS A 7 26.66 17.42 -90.70
C LYS A 7 26.54 17.39 -89.17
N HIS A 8 25.50 18.08 -88.69
CA HIS A 8 25.04 18.13 -87.31
C HIS A 8 24.59 16.74 -86.81
N LYS A 9 24.90 16.43 -85.55
CA LYS A 9 24.05 15.58 -84.70
C LYS A 9 23.93 16.22 -83.33
N ILE A 10 22.75 16.76 -83.07
CA ILE A 10 22.23 17.15 -81.77
C ILE A 10 22.13 15.86 -80.95
N PHE A 11 22.84 15.78 -79.82
CA PHE A 11 22.67 14.69 -78.85
C PHE A 11 22.03 15.28 -77.59
N GLN A 12 20.72 15.08 -77.48
CA GLN A 12 19.98 15.35 -76.25
C GLN A 12 20.38 14.31 -75.21
N ILE A 13 21.01 14.76 -74.13
CA ILE A 13 21.23 13.95 -72.94
C ILE A 13 19.97 14.10 -72.06
N LEU A 14 19.12 13.08 -72.12
CA LEU A 14 18.04 12.83 -71.16
C LEU A 14 18.69 12.36 -69.85
N LEU A 15 18.75 13.24 -68.86
CA LEU A 15 19.15 12.89 -67.50
C LEU A 15 17.95 12.24 -66.81
N ALA A 16 17.92 10.90 -66.78
CA ALA A 16 16.97 10.14 -65.99
C ALA A 16 17.31 10.32 -64.50
N GLY A 17 16.51 11.13 -63.81
CA GLY A 17 16.55 11.23 -62.36
C GLY A 17 16.00 9.95 -61.73
N LEU A 18 16.90 9.09 -61.27
CA LEU A 18 16.56 7.97 -60.40
C LEU A 18 16.17 8.55 -59.03
N ILE A 19 14.86 8.71 -58.79
CA ILE A 19 14.34 8.95 -57.45
C ILE A 19 14.46 7.63 -56.70
N PHE A 20 15.53 7.46 -55.93
CA PHE A 20 15.53 6.52 -54.81
C PHE A 20 14.46 7.03 -53.83
N MET A 21 13.25 6.50 -53.93
CA MET A 21 12.32 6.52 -52.82
C MET A 21 12.98 5.68 -51.72
N GLY A 22 13.68 6.35 -50.81
CA GLY A 22 14.10 5.73 -49.56
C GLY A 22 12.84 5.24 -48.88
N TRP A 23 12.71 3.93 -48.77
CA TRP A 23 11.66 3.32 -47.96
C TRP A 23 11.90 3.79 -46.54
N SER A 24 11.04 4.68 -46.05
CA SER A 24 10.91 4.90 -44.63
C SER A 24 10.46 3.57 -44.04
N ALA A 25 11.41 2.78 -43.53
CA ALA A 25 11.09 1.62 -42.73
C ALA A 25 10.21 2.15 -41.58
N SER A 26 8.94 1.78 -41.58
CA SER A 26 8.05 2.01 -40.45
C SER A 26 8.72 1.38 -39.23
N SER A 27 9.18 2.21 -38.30
CA SER A 27 9.75 1.74 -37.03
C SER A 27 8.63 1.12 -36.21
N GLN A 28 8.36 -0.18 -36.39
CA GLN A 28 7.58 -0.93 -35.42
C GLN A 28 8.51 -1.15 -34.22
N ALA A 29 8.40 -0.29 -33.22
CA ALA A 29 9.14 -0.45 -31.99
C ALA A 29 8.38 -1.47 -31.13
N THR A 30 8.90 -2.69 -31.01
CA THR A 30 8.42 -3.63 -29.99
C THR A 30 8.72 -3.04 -28.62
N HIS A 31 7.72 -2.94 -27.74
CA HIS A 31 7.91 -2.36 -26.41
C HIS A 31 6.94 -2.97 -25.40
N PRO A 32 7.25 -2.89 -24.10
CA PRO A 32 6.24 -3.15 -23.07
C PRO A 32 5.27 -1.97 -22.96
N THR A 33 4.06 -2.24 -22.48
CA THR A 33 3.13 -1.25 -21.91
C THR A 33 2.92 -1.58 -20.44
N ILE A 34 2.62 -0.56 -19.63
CA ILE A 34 2.42 -0.76 -18.20
C ILE A 34 1.30 0.15 -17.70
N THR A 35 0.44 -0.41 -16.86
CA THR A 35 -0.53 0.29 -16.02
C THR A 35 -0.20 -0.03 -14.57
N ALA A 36 -0.36 0.94 -13.68
CA ALA A 36 -0.19 0.71 -12.26
C ALA A 36 -1.10 1.64 -11.46
N GLU A 37 -1.49 1.18 -10.28
CA GLU A 37 -2.26 1.93 -9.29
C GLU A 37 -1.68 1.67 -7.90
N ALA A 38 -1.75 2.69 -7.04
CA ALA A 38 -1.39 2.55 -5.64
C ALA A 38 -2.66 2.43 -4.82
N ILE A 39 -2.68 1.45 -3.94
CA ILE A 39 -3.72 1.25 -2.95
C ILE A 39 -3.09 1.31 -1.56
N CYS A 40 -3.86 1.72 -0.56
CA CYS A 40 -3.46 1.51 0.82
C CYS A 40 -3.91 0.12 1.26
N ASP A 41 -2.95 -0.73 1.61
CA ASP A 41 -3.21 -2.03 2.23
C ASP A 41 -3.02 -1.89 3.75
N VAL A 42 -4.12 -2.03 4.50
CA VAL A 42 -4.12 -1.89 5.95
C VAL A 42 -3.22 -2.97 6.54
N GLY A 43 -2.14 -2.57 7.20
CA GLY A 43 -1.12 -3.47 7.76
C GLY A 43 0.19 -3.51 6.97
N SER A 44 0.14 -3.44 5.64
CA SER A 44 1.33 -3.52 4.77
C SER A 44 1.83 -2.16 4.27
N GLY A 45 1.03 -1.10 4.46
CA GLY A 45 1.30 0.23 3.93
C GLY A 45 0.83 0.38 2.47
N PHE A 46 1.39 1.33 1.74
CA PHE A 46 1.05 1.51 0.33
C PHE A 46 1.57 0.34 -0.52
N VAL A 47 0.71 -0.17 -1.39
CA VAL A 47 1.02 -1.26 -2.31
C VAL A 47 0.73 -0.80 -3.74
N ILE A 48 1.64 -1.14 -4.65
CA ILE A 48 1.56 -0.81 -6.07
C ILE A 48 1.13 -2.06 -6.83
N ASN A 49 -0.12 -2.07 -7.29
CA ASN A 49 -0.62 -3.07 -8.21
C ASN A 49 -0.25 -2.65 -9.63
N TYR A 50 0.26 -3.58 -10.42
CA TYR A 50 0.65 -3.28 -11.79
C TYR A 50 0.21 -4.39 -12.74
N THR A 51 0.05 -4.00 -14.01
CA THR A 51 -0.10 -4.92 -15.14
C THR A 51 0.84 -4.47 -16.24
N SER A 52 1.66 -5.40 -16.71
CA SER A 52 2.62 -5.22 -17.79
C SER A 52 2.19 -6.07 -18.98
N THR A 53 2.08 -5.46 -20.15
CA THR A 53 1.56 -6.12 -21.36
C THR A 53 2.48 -5.85 -22.54
N SER A 54 2.59 -6.79 -23.46
CA SER A 54 3.24 -6.54 -24.74
C SER A 54 2.51 -5.45 -25.53
N TRP A 55 3.23 -4.67 -26.35
CA TRP A 55 2.65 -3.67 -27.26
C TRP A 55 1.55 -4.22 -28.17
N ARG A 56 1.55 -5.55 -28.42
CA ARG A 56 0.48 -6.28 -29.10
C ARG A 56 -0.23 -7.23 -28.13
N PRO A 57 -1.26 -6.76 -27.42
CA PRO A 57 -1.96 -7.54 -26.39
C PRO A 57 -2.77 -8.71 -26.96
N THR A 58 -3.11 -8.67 -28.25
CA THR A 58 -3.80 -9.77 -28.94
C THR A 58 -2.86 -10.90 -29.39
N GLY A 59 -1.56 -10.78 -29.13
CA GLY A 59 -0.54 -11.71 -29.59
C GLY A 59 -0.11 -11.51 -31.05
N GLY A 60 0.88 -12.30 -31.48
CA GLY A 60 1.54 -12.22 -32.77
C GLY A 60 2.95 -12.80 -32.74
N GLN A 61 3.60 -12.96 -33.90
CA GLN A 61 4.98 -13.44 -33.98
C GLN A 61 6.00 -12.52 -33.28
N ASP A 62 5.60 -11.31 -32.91
CA ASP A 62 6.41 -10.22 -32.34
C ASP A 62 5.93 -9.75 -30.95
N SER A 63 4.98 -10.48 -30.34
CA SER A 63 4.44 -10.12 -29.02
C SER A 63 5.24 -10.72 -27.86
N GLY A 64 6.00 -11.79 -28.10
CA GLY A 64 6.67 -12.55 -27.06
C GLY A 64 7.97 -11.90 -26.60
N ASN A 65 8.24 -11.96 -25.30
CA ASN A 65 9.53 -11.61 -24.72
C ASN A 65 9.77 -12.47 -23.47
N PRO A 66 10.87 -13.23 -23.39
CA PRO A 66 11.08 -14.17 -22.29
C PRO A 66 11.44 -13.49 -20.97
N GLN A 67 11.76 -12.19 -20.95
CA GLN A 67 12.34 -11.53 -19.79
C GLN A 67 11.97 -10.05 -19.73
N ILE A 68 10.96 -9.75 -18.92
CA ILE A 68 10.49 -8.41 -18.59
C ILE A 68 10.82 -8.14 -17.12
N TYR A 69 11.40 -6.99 -16.85
CA TYR A 69 11.65 -6.51 -15.49
C TYR A 69 10.71 -5.37 -15.13
N ILE A 70 10.24 -5.38 -13.89
CA ILE A 70 9.44 -4.32 -13.30
C ILE A 70 10.29 -3.58 -12.28
N PHE A 71 10.35 -2.27 -12.43
CA PHE A 71 11.08 -1.38 -11.53
C PHE A 71 10.13 -0.41 -10.84
N VAL A 72 10.36 -0.15 -9.56
CA VAL A 72 9.72 0.93 -8.79
C VAL A 72 10.82 1.91 -8.38
N ASN A 73 10.73 3.15 -8.82
CA ASN A 73 11.76 4.19 -8.63
C ASN A 73 13.17 3.72 -9.04
N GLY A 74 13.25 2.89 -10.08
CA GLY A 74 14.51 2.35 -10.59
C GLY A 74 15.06 1.13 -9.84
N VAL A 75 14.39 0.68 -8.77
CA VAL A 75 14.74 -0.55 -8.03
C VAL A 75 13.98 -1.74 -8.63
N LEU A 76 14.67 -2.83 -8.93
CA LEU A 76 14.04 -4.06 -9.43
C LEU A 76 13.06 -4.60 -8.39
N ALA A 77 11.79 -4.68 -8.76
CA ALA A 77 10.70 -5.06 -7.87
C ALA A 77 10.08 -6.41 -8.25
N ASP A 78 10.04 -6.73 -9.55
CA ASP A 78 9.48 -8.00 -10.04
C ASP A 78 10.01 -8.36 -11.44
N SER A 79 9.70 -9.56 -11.93
CA SER A 79 10.03 -10.01 -13.28
C SER A 79 9.02 -11.02 -13.84
N GLY A 80 8.86 -11.05 -15.16
CA GLY A 80 7.97 -11.98 -15.86
C GLY A 80 8.34 -12.18 -17.33
N SER A 81 7.45 -12.81 -18.08
CA SER A 81 7.55 -13.02 -19.53
C SER A 81 6.27 -12.57 -20.24
N TYR A 82 6.35 -12.35 -21.54
CA TYR A 82 5.20 -12.30 -22.43
C TYR A 82 5.20 -13.54 -23.31
N ASP A 83 4.17 -14.38 -23.19
CA ASP A 83 4.01 -15.56 -24.03
C ASP A 83 2.51 -15.89 -24.21
N SER A 84 2.22 -16.88 -25.05
CA SER A 84 0.84 -17.27 -25.34
C SER A 84 0.09 -17.83 -24.12
N SER A 85 0.79 -18.34 -23.10
CA SER A 85 0.15 -18.91 -21.90
C SER A 85 -0.42 -17.84 -20.98
N ASN A 86 0.16 -16.63 -21.01
CA ASN A 86 -0.30 -15.49 -20.21
C ASN A 86 -0.96 -14.38 -21.05
N ASN A 87 -1.34 -14.68 -22.29
CA ASN A 87 -1.87 -13.69 -23.23
C ASN A 87 -0.96 -12.46 -23.37
N TYR A 88 0.36 -12.67 -23.35
CA TYR A 88 1.39 -11.64 -23.47
C TYR A 88 1.26 -10.52 -22.42
N SER A 89 0.79 -10.88 -21.22
CA SER A 89 0.55 -9.96 -20.12
C SER A 89 0.80 -10.65 -18.78
N PHE A 90 1.28 -9.91 -17.79
CA PHE A 90 1.30 -10.38 -16.40
C PHE A 90 1.06 -9.21 -15.44
N SER A 91 0.61 -9.55 -14.24
CA SER A 91 0.30 -8.60 -13.18
C SER A 91 0.98 -9.02 -11.89
N GLY A 92 1.21 -8.05 -11.02
CA GLY A 92 1.81 -8.27 -9.72
C GLY A 92 1.49 -7.14 -8.75
N SER A 93 1.98 -7.31 -7.53
CA SER A 93 1.76 -6.39 -6.44
C SER A 93 3.06 -6.27 -5.65
N VAL A 94 3.54 -5.03 -5.48
CA VAL A 94 4.82 -4.75 -4.82
C VAL A 94 4.64 -3.62 -3.81
N PRO A 95 5.31 -3.67 -2.65
CA PRO A 95 5.23 -2.58 -1.68
C PRO A 95 5.79 -1.28 -2.27
N ALA A 96 5.21 -0.15 -1.88
CA ALA A 96 5.74 1.17 -2.19
C ALA A 96 7.12 1.37 -1.51
N PRO A 97 7.91 2.38 -1.96
CA PRO A 97 9.17 2.72 -1.30
C PRO A 97 9.00 2.96 0.21
N THR A 98 9.99 2.53 1.00
CA THR A 98 9.99 2.74 2.45
C THR A 98 9.87 4.25 2.77
N ASN A 99 9.02 4.59 3.74
CA ASN A 99 8.68 5.96 4.15
C ASN A 99 7.88 6.79 3.14
N ALA A 100 7.30 6.17 2.10
CA ALA A 100 6.41 6.89 1.22
C ALA A 100 5.14 7.32 1.98
N VAL A 101 4.72 8.57 1.78
CA VAL A 101 3.53 9.16 2.40
C VAL A 101 2.43 9.42 1.36
N GLY A 102 1.20 9.64 1.82
CA GLY A 102 0.10 10.00 0.93
C GLY A 102 0.43 11.24 0.11
N GLY A 103 0.10 11.21 -1.18
CA GLY A 103 0.42 12.26 -2.15
C GLY A 103 1.80 12.14 -2.80
N ASP A 104 2.69 11.27 -2.29
CA ASP A 104 3.96 10.98 -2.98
C ASP A 104 3.70 10.38 -4.37
N THR A 105 4.67 10.56 -5.26
CA THR A 105 4.63 9.96 -6.59
C THR A 105 5.72 8.90 -6.75
N VAL A 106 5.34 7.74 -7.29
CA VAL A 106 6.25 6.63 -7.61
C VAL A 106 6.28 6.39 -9.11
N ILE A 107 7.45 6.07 -9.65
CA ILE A 107 7.63 5.73 -11.07
C ILE A 107 7.69 4.22 -11.19
N VAL A 108 6.73 3.63 -11.89
CA VAL A 108 6.69 2.20 -12.20
C VAL A 108 7.12 2.01 -13.65
N SER A 109 8.10 1.15 -13.90
CA SER A 109 8.64 0.91 -15.24
C SER A 109 8.67 -0.57 -15.61
N ALA A 110 8.24 -0.90 -16.83
CA ALA A 110 8.49 -2.19 -17.45
C ALA A 110 9.68 -2.06 -18.41
N TYR A 111 10.62 -3.00 -18.36
CA TYR A 111 11.80 -3.07 -19.21
C TYR A 111 11.90 -4.44 -19.87
N ALA A 112 11.98 -4.47 -21.20
CA ALA A 112 12.17 -5.68 -21.97
C ALA A 112 13.66 -6.03 -22.03
N ALA A 113 14.14 -6.92 -21.15
CA ALA A 113 15.53 -7.35 -21.13
C ALA A 113 15.82 -8.44 -22.17
N GLY A 114 14.84 -9.29 -22.44
CA GLY A 114 14.95 -10.39 -23.40
C GLY A 114 14.86 -9.93 -24.85
N ILE A 115 15.36 -10.78 -25.76
CA ILE A 115 15.12 -10.64 -27.21
C ILE A 115 13.65 -10.96 -27.48
N TRP A 116 12.99 -10.15 -28.29
CA TRP A 116 11.61 -10.36 -28.70
C TRP A 116 11.47 -11.59 -29.62
N SER A 117 10.27 -12.16 -29.71
CA SER A 117 10.02 -13.39 -30.47
C SER A 117 10.26 -13.26 -31.98
N ASP A 118 10.32 -12.03 -32.52
CA ASP A 118 10.70 -11.71 -33.90
C ASP A 118 12.22 -11.51 -34.09
N GLY A 119 13.01 -11.68 -33.02
CA GLY A 119 14.44 -11.46 -33.01
C GLY A 119 14.87 -10.02 -32.73
N PHE A 120 13.93 -9.10 -32.49
CA PHE A 120 14.28 -7.72 -32.15
C PHE A 120 15.02 -7.68 -30.79
N PRO A 121 16.14 -6.94 -30.68
CA PRO A 121 16.88 -6.85 -29.42
C PRO A 121 16.00 -6.29 -28.29
N GLY A 122 16.25 -6.72 -27.05
CA GLY A 122 15.71 -6.05 -25.86
C GLY A 122 16.31 -4.66 -25.66
N GLY A 123 15.85 -3.96 -24.62
CA GLY A 123 16.31 -2.64 -24.21
C GLY A 123 15.21 -1.59 -24.15
N GLN A 124 13.98 -1.92 -24.54
CA GLN A 124 12.87 -0.98 -24.54
C GLN A 124 12.22 -0.92 -23.17
N SER A 125 11.84 0.28 -22.76
CA SER A 125 11.18 0.52 -21.48
C SER A 125 9.94 1.40 -21.65
N ARG A 126 8.99 1.22 -20.73
CA ARG A 126 7.85 2.11 -20.57
C ARG A 126 7.64 2.40 -19.09
N SER A 127 7.33 3.64 -18.76
CA SER A 127 7.12 4.08 -17.39
C SER A 127 5.78 4.81 -17.24
N ILE A 128 5.22 4.75 -16.04
CA ILE A 128 4.07 5.52 -15.59
C ILE A 128 4.36 6.09 -14.20
N THR A 129 3.86 7.29 -13.95
CA THR A 129 3.86 7.89 -12.61
C THR A 129 2.54 7.54 -11.93
N VAL A 130 2.63 6.99 -10.72
CA VAL A 130 1.50 6.67 -9.86
C VAL A 130 1.55 7.60 -8.64
N THR A 131 0.45 8.26 -8.33
CA THR A 131 0.31 9.04 -7.10
C THR A 131 -0.24 8.13 -6.01
N LEU A 132 0.41 8.13 -4.85
CA LEU A 132 -0.08 7.42 -3.67
C LEU A 132 -1.34 8.14 -3.16
N PRO A 133 -2.40 7.42 -2.80
CA PRO A 133 -3.60 8.04 -2.23
C PRO A 133 -3.24 8.98 -1.06
N ASP A 134 -3.87 10.16 -1.01
CA ASP A 134 -3.67 11.14 0.09
C ASP A 134 -4.22 10.64 1.43
N GLU A 135 -4.94 9.51 1.44
CA GLU A 135 -5.40 8.86 2.65
C GLU A 135 -4.19 8.45 3.49
N VAL A 136 -4.27 8.67 4.81
CA VAL A 136 -3.20 8.28 5.73
C VAL A 136 -3.07 6.76 5.68
N CYS A 137 -2.11 6.27 4.92
CA CYS A 137 -1.76 4.86 4.93
C CYS A 137 -0.86 4.62 6.12
N VAL A 138 -1.50 4.50 7.28
CA VAL A 138 -0.83 4.20 8.53
C VAL A 138 -0.16 2.85 8.34
N GLN A 139 1.17 2.85 8.18
CA GLN A 139 1.93 1.62 8.34
C GLN A 139 1.61 1.16 9.76
N GLN A 140 0.85 0.07 9.88
CA GLN A 140 0.41 -0.42 11.17
C GLN A 140 1.66 -0.76 11.97
N ALA A 141 1.96 0.05 12.98
CA ALA A 141 3.07 -0.22 13.86
C ALA A 141 2.87 -1.62 14.48
N SER A 142 3.90 -2.45 14.48
CA SER A 142 3.84 -3.76 15.14
C SER A 142 4.08 -3.56 16.63
N GLY A 143 3.18 -4.00 17.49
CA GLY A 143 3.29 -3.77 18.92
C GLY A 143 2.14 -4.35 19.70
N ARG A 144 2.11 -4.06 20.99
CA ARG A 144 0.94 -4.27 21.83
C ARG A 144 0.85 -3.22 22.92
N PHE A 145 -0.36 -2.99 23.39
CA PHE A 145 -0.67 -2.27 24.62
C PHE A 145 -0.97 -3.25 25.75
N THR A 146 -0.47 -2.96 26.94
CA THR A 146 -0.89 -3.64 28.17
C THR A 146 -1.25 -2.63 29.26
N GLY A 147 -1.83 -3.13 30.34
CA GLY A 147 -2.10 -2.34 31.54
C GLY A 147 -3.58 -2.03 31.68
N GLY A 148 -3.89 -0.79 32.04
CA GLY A 148 -5.25 -0.33 32.32
C GLY A 148 -5.27 0.81 33.32
N GLY A 149 -6.46 1.22 33.74
CA GLY A 149 -6.56 2.35 34.65
C GLY A 149 -7.98 2.69 35.05
N ASN A 150 -8.10 3.86 35.67
CA ASN A 150 -9.36 4.43 36.08
C ASN A 150 -9.72 5.58 35.16
N LEU A 151 -10.99 5.61 34.77
CA LEU A 151 -11.58 6.72 34.02
C LEU A 151 -12.78 7.22 34.79
N HIS A 152 -13.11 8.49 34.60
CA HIS A 152 -14.28 9.10 35.23
C HIS A 152 -15.21 9.65 34.16
N VAL A 153 -16.48 9.25 34.21
CA VAL A 153 -17.53 9.78 33.33
C VAL A 153 -18.81 9.95 34.13
N ASP A 154 -19.40 11.15 34.08
CA ASP A 154 -20.65 11.48 34.78
C ASP A 154 -20.66 11.09 36.28
N GLY A 155 -19.51 11.26 36.96
CA GLY A 155 -19.34 10.91 38.37
C GLY A 155 -19.20 9.40 38.65
N VAL A 156 -19.16 8.56 37.62
CA VAL A 156 -18.93 7.13 37.71
C VAL A 156 -17.47 6.81 37.41
N ARG A 157 -16.85 6.02 38.30
CA ARG A 157 -15.54 5.42 38.04
C ARG A 157 -15.69 4.19 37.16
N VAL A 158 -14.98 4.19 36.04
CA VAL A 158 -14.78 3.04 35.16
C VAL A 158 -13.37 2.51 35.43
N THR A 159 -13.23 1.20 35.54
CA THR A 159 -11.94 0.53 35.75
C THR A 159 -11.77 -0.56 34.73
N GLY A 160 -10.54 -0.84 34.33
CA GLY A 160 -10.31 -1.91 33.37
C GLY A 160 -8.86 -2.32 33.25
N GLY A 161 -8.69 -3.41 32.52
CA GLY A 161 -7.40 -3.92 32.11
C GLY A 161 -7.46 -4.42 30.67
N LEU A 162 -6.32 -4.39 30.00
CA LEU A 162 -6.21 -4.76 28.61
C LEU A 162 -4.87 -5.41 28.26
N THR A 163 -4.90 -6.19 27.20
CA THR A 163 -3.75 -6.63 26.41
C THR A 163 -4.22 -6.63 24.96
N ILE A 164 -3.76 -5.68 24.17
CA ILE A 164 -4.23 -5.49 22.79
C ILE A 164 -3.02 -5.45 21.87
N HIS A 165 -2.97 -6.38 20.93
CA HIS A 165 -1.94 -6.46 19.91
C HIS A 165 -2.32 -5.60 18.71
N CYS A 166 -1.31 -5.11 18.00
CA CYS A 166 -1.46 -4.42 16.72
C CYS A 166 -1.59 -5.43 15.59
N ASP A 167 -2.45 -6.41 15.77
CA ASP A 167 -2.89 -7.36 14.77
C ASP A 167 -4.29 -7.87 15.13
N LEU A 168 -4.92 -8.53 14.17
CA LEU A 168 -6.25 -9.12 14.35
C LEU A 168 -6.17 -10.58 14.82
N LEU A 169 -5.00 -11.04 15.27
CA LEU A 169 -4.79 -12.41 15.72
C LEU A 169 -5.33 -12.63 17.14
N LEU A 170 -5.29 -13.88 17.60
CA LEU A 170 -5.79 -14.29 18.90
C LEU A 170 -4.89 -13.75 20.02
N SER A 171 -5.48 -13.45 21.19
CA SER A 171 -4.89 -12.87 22.42
C SER A 171 -5.22 -11.41 22.73
N ASN A 172 -6.20 -10.82 22.03
CA ASN A 172 -6.73 -9.50 22.36
C ASN A 172 -7.74 -9.57 23.52
N ASN A 173 -7.43 -8.94 24.66
CA ASN A 173 -8.30 -8.90 25.84
C ASN A 173 -8.54 -7.46 26.30
N LEU A 174 -9.81 -7.12 26.55
CA LEU A 174 -10.18 -5.87 27.21
C LEU A 174 -11.38 -6.12 28.12
N GLN A 175 -11.26 -5.65 29.37
CA GLN A 175 -12.30 -5.79 30.38
C GLN A 175 -12.54 -4.46 31.08
N LEU A 176 -13.80 -4.07 31.20
CA LEU A 176 -14.22 -2.83 31.84
C LEU A 176 -15.30 -3.10 32.89
N ASN A 177 -15.24 -2.38 34.01
CA ASN A 177 -16.18 -2.46 35.11
C ASN A 177 -16.58 -1.06 35.58
N TRP A 178 -17.88 -0.82 35.76
CA TRP A 178 -18.41 0.46 36.24
C TRP A 178 -19.79 0.28 36.89
N ASN A 179 -20.01 0.86 38.07
CA ASN A 179 -21.32 0.88 38.75
C ASN A 179 -22.09 -0.46 38.75
N GLY A 180 -21.39 -1.57 39.08
CA GLY A 180 -21.96 -2.92 39.08
C GLY A 180 -22.25 -3.52 37.70
N LYS A 181 -21.80 -2.86 36.63
CA LYS A 181 -21.84 -3.32 35.25
C LYS A 181 -20.45 -3.71 34.78
N HIS A 182 -20.39 -4.65 33.84
CA HIS A 182 -19.15 -5.09 33.21
C HIS A 182 -19.31 -5.29 31.71
N PHE A 183 -18.21 -5.07 31.00
CA PHE A 183 -18.03 -5.43 29.61
C PHE A 183 -16.76 -6.28 29.48
N HIS A 184 -16.85 -7.32 28.68
CA HIS A 184 -15.72 -8.17 28.32
C HIS A 184 -15.67 -8.31 26.81
N MET A 185 -14.59 -7.84 26.21
CA MET A 185 -14.35 -8.00 24.78
C MET A 185 -14.08 -9.47 24.46
N THR A 186 -14.71 -9.99 23.41
CA THR A 186 -14.32 -11.29 22.86
C THR A 186 -12.96 -11.18 22.17
N GLU A 187 -12.24 -12.28 22.00
CA GLU A 187 -10.83 -12.28 21.54
C GLU A 187 -10.60 -11.71 20.13
N HIS A 188 -11.67 -11.41 19.38
CA HIS A 188 -11.60 -10.90 18.01
C HIS A 188 -11.88 -9.40 17.93
N LEU A 189 -10.85 -8.67 17.50
CA LEU A 189 -10.99 -7.31 16.98
C LEU A 189 -11.58 -7.35 15.56
N THR A 190 -12.39 -6.35 15.24
CA THR A 190 -12.90 -6.09 13.89
C THR A 190 -11.93 -5.22 13.10
N THR A 191 -11.36 -4.22 13.76
CA THR A 191 -10.34 -3.33 13.19
C THR A 191 -9.32 -2.97 14.26
N ILE A 192 -8.09 -2.69 13.81
CA ILE A 192 -7.02 -2.19 14.65
C ILE A 192 -6.15 -1.25 13.82
N GLN A 193 -5.74 -0.15 14.42
CA GLN A 193 -4.80 0.81 13.86
C GLN A 193 -3.82 1.18 14.96
N CYS A 194 -2.53 1.04 14.66
CA CYS A 194 -1.45 1.41 15.56
C CYS A 194 -0.51 2.40 14.86
N SER A 195 -0.12 3.44 15.59
CA SER A 195 0.74 4.51 15.09
C SER A 195 1.70 5.01 16.17
N ASP A 196 2.78 5.62 15.70
CA ASP A 196 3.78 6.34 16.48
C ASP A 196 3.70 7.82 16.06
N ASP A 197 3.28 8.68 16.98
CA ASP A 197 3.21 10.12 16.82
C ASP A 197 4.53 10.75 17.33
N PRO A 198 5.30 11.43 16.47
CA PRO A 198 6.59 12.00 16.87
C PRO A 198 6.49 13.10 17.95
N GLU A 199 5.29 13.60 18.26
CA GLU A 199 5.06 14.57 19.34
C GLU A 199 4.82 13.90 20.72
N ILE A 200 4.67 12.58 20.78
CA ILE A 200 4.45 11.81 22.00
C ILE A 200 5.72 11.02 22.34
N ASP A 201 6.20 11.14 23.58
CA ASP A 201 7.36 10.39 24.08
C ASP A 201 6.90 9.33 25.09
N GLN A 202 6.86 8.08 24.64
CA GLN A 202 6.47 6.89 25.38
C GLN A 202 7.58 6.35 26.31
N VAL A 203 8.79 6.91 26.26
CA VAL A 203 9.95 6.28 26.91
C VAL A 203 9.96 6.52 28.43
N PRO A 204 10.25 5.49 29.27
CA PRO A 204 10.54 4.07 28.99
C PRO A 204 9.43 3.08 29.42
N PRO A 205 9.25 1.92 28.73
CA PRO A 205 10.12 1.34 27.71
C PRO A 205 9.84 1.90 26.32
N ASN A 206 10.90 1.99 25.51
CA ASN A 206 10.73 2.32 24.10
C ASN A 206 9.88 1.25 23.39
N ALA A 207 8.90 1.71 22.62
CA ALA A 207 7.97 0.90 21.86
C ALA A 207 7.81 1.51 20.48
N PRO A 208 7.49 0.73 19.43
CA PRO A 208 7.37 1.24 18.06
C PRO A 208 6.02 1.95 17.79
N LEU A 209 5.28 2.30 18.84
CA LEU A 209 3.97 2.96 18.81
C LEU A 209 3.71 3.64 20.14
N ASP A 210 2.83 4.64 20.11
CA ASP A 210 2.25 5.32 21.28
C ASP A 210 0.72 5.39 21.23
N THR A 211 0.11 5.09 20.08
CA THR A 211 -1.33 5.25 19.88
C THR A 211 -1.93 4.00 19.24
N LEU A 212 -3.04 3.53 19.81
CA LEU A 212 -3.79 2.38 19.33
C LEU A 212 -5.28 2.68 19.29
N ILE A 213 -5.90 2.48 18.13
CA ILE A 213 -7.33 2.67 17.89
C ILE A 213 -7.92 1.33 17.43
N GLY A 214 -8.96 0.85 18.10
CA GLY A 214 -9.53 -0.46 17.82
C GLY A 214 -11.06 -0.48 17.87
N VAL A 215 -11.62 -1.43 17.13
CA VAL A 215 -13.03 -1.82 17.22
C VAL A 215 -13.09 -3.31 17.51
N GLY A 216 -13.87 -3.69 18.52
CA GLY A 216 -14.08 -5.07 18.92
C GLY A 216 -15.54 -5.39 19.17
N THR A 217 -15.83 -6.68 19.30
CA THR A 217 -17.13 -7.17 19.79
C THR A 217 -16.99 -7.74 21.18
N GLY A 218 -18.09 -7.81 21.94
CA GLY A 218 -18.03 -8.32 23.29
C GLY A 218 -19.37 -8.49 23.96
N ARG A 219 -19.27 -8.75 25.26
CA ARG A 219 -20.37 -9.07 26.17
C ARG A 219 -20.58 -7.96 27.17
N TYR A 220 -21.77 -7.37 27.21
CA TYR A 220 -22.19 -6.46 28.27
C TYR A 220 -23.15 -7.20 29.22
N GLN A 221 -22.86 -7.23 30.52
CA GLN A 221 -23.64 -8.01 31.50
C GLN A 221 -23.86 -9.47 31.08
N ASN A 222 -22.82 -10.12 30.52
CA ASN A 222 -22.85 -11.48 29.99
C ASN A 222 -23.78 -11.71 28.78
N GLN A 223 -24.23 -10.64 28.12
CA GLN A 223 -25.00 -10.72 26.87
C GLN A 223 -24.13 -10.31 25.70
N ASP A 224 -24.02 -11.17 24.69
CA ASP A 224 -23.35 -10.88 23.42
C ASP A 224 -24.08 -9.79 22.61
N GLY A 225 -23.46 -9.35 21.50
CA GLY A 225 -24.06 -8.40 20.57
C GLY A 225 -23.80 -6.93 20.90
N TYR A 226 -22.67 -6.66 21.55
CA TYR A 226 -22.18 -5.31 21.82
C TYR A 226 -20.88 -5.07 21.07
N THR A 227 -20.72 -3.84 20.60
CA THR A 227 -19.50 -3.33 19.97
C THR A 227 -18.81 -2.38 20.93
N ILE A 228 -17.48 -2.43 20.96
CA ILE A 228 -16.62 -1.46 21.62
C ILE A 228 -15.75 -0.76 20.58
N GLU A 229 -15.68 0.56 20.67
CA GLU A 229 -14.69 1.41 20.01
C GLU A 229 -13.78 1.97 21.10
N PHE A 230 -12.46 1.95 20.88
CA PHE A 230 -11.51 2.45 21.86
C PHE A 230 -10.29 3.11 21.23
N THR A 231 -9.72 4.05 21.96
CA THR A 231 -8.43 4.69 21.68
C THR A 231 -7.59 4.61 22.94
N LEU A 232 -6.34 4.16 22.81
CA LEU A 232 -5.34 4.10 23.87
C LEU A 232 -4.15 4.96 23.43
N VAL A 233 -3.60 5.72 24.37
CA VAL A 233 -2.37 6.48 24.18
C VAL A 233 -1.46 6.27 25.37
N ASP A 234 -0.23 5.83 25.12
CA ASP A 234 0.87 5.77 26.08
C ASP A 234 1.71 7.04 25.90
N ALA A 235 1.71 7.90 26.91
CA ALA A 235 2.47 9.15 26.90
C ALA A 235 3.64 9.11 27.89
N GLY A 236 4.17 7.91 28.13
CA GLY A 236 5.35 7.64 28.91
C GLY A 236 5.10 7.55 30.42
N GLU A 237 6.10 7.02 31.11
CA GLU A 237 6.05 6.87 32.56
C GLU A 237 6.15 8.24 33.25
N PRO A 238 5.33 8.52 34.29
CA PRO A 238 4.64 7.56 35.16
C PRO A 238 3.16 7.29 34.79
N GLY A 239 2.78 7.38 33.51
CA GLY A 239 1.44 7.07 33.01
C GLY A 239 0.38 8.15 33.30
N THR A 240 0.78 9.30 33.85
CA THR A 240 -0.14 10.38 34.21
C THR A 240 -0.70 11.14 33.00
N LEU A 241 -0.05 10.98 31.85
CA LEU A 241 -0.46 11.59 30.59
C LEU A 241 -1.12 10.59 29.66
N ASP A 242 -1.18 9.30 30.03
CA ASP A 242 -1.86 8.28 29.22
C ASP A 242 -3.33 8.60 29.06
N GLU A 243 -3.86 8.31 27.88
CA GLU A 243 -5.24 8.65 27.54
C GLU A 243 -6.02 7.43 27.07
N ILE A 244 -7.30 7.42 27.44
CA ILE A 244 -8.25 6.42 26.95
C ILE A 244 -9.53 7.10 26.49
N ALA A 245 -10.05 6.66 25.34
CA ALA A 245 -11.44 6.85 24.94
C ALA A 245 -12.12 5.48 24.83
N ILE A 246 -13.37 5.36 25.29
CA ILE A 246 -14.18 4.14 25.18
C ILE A 246 -15.59 4.48 24.75
N ARG A 247 -16.14 3.72 23.81
CA ARG A 247 -17.57 3.73 23.51
C ARG A 247 -18.09 2.31 23.34
N ILE A 248 -19.09 1.95 24.13
CA ILE A 248 -19.76 0.64 24.05
C ILE A 248 -21.22 0.86 23.70
N TYR A 249 -21.70 0.13 22.70
CA TYR A 249 -23.10 0.16 22.28
C TYR A 249 -23.59 -1.20 21.82
N ASN A 250 -24.90 -1.40 21.88
CA ASN A 250 -25.53 -2.59 21.33
C ASN A 250 -25.48 -2.53 19.79
N THR A 251 -24.90 -3.56 19.16
CA THR A 251 -24.56 -3.54 17.73
C THR A 251 -25.78 -3.41 16.82
N SER A 252 -26.92 -4.01 17.18
CA SER A 252 -28.11 -4.00 16.33
C SER A 252 -28.97 -2.76 16.49
N THR A 253 -29.00 -2.17 17.70
CA THR A 253 -29.86 -1.02 18.01
C THR A 253 -29.13 0.32 18.03
N GLY A 254 -27.79 0.31 18.11
CA GLY A 254 -26.98 1.52 18.29
C GLY A 254 -27.08 2.14 19.69
N LYS A 255 -27.78 1.49 20.64
CA LYS A 255 -27.97 2.03 21.99
C LYS A 255 -26.64 2.00 22.76
N ILE A 256 -26.15 3.18 23.12
CA ILE A 256 -24.93 3.37 23.92
C ILE A 256 -25.18 2.94 25.36
N VAL A 257 -24.23 2.18 25.93
CA VAL A 257 -24.24 1.74 27.34
C VAL A 257 -23.06 2.28 28.14
N LEU A 258 -21.99 2.71 27.46
CA LEU A 258 -20.87 3.45 28.03
C LEU A 258 -20.29 4.38 26.95
N ASN A 259 -20.00 5.63 27.30
CA ASN A 259 -19.30 6.55 26.42
C ASN A 259 -18.37 7.43 27.25
N VAL A 260 -17.10 7.09 27.26
CA VAL A 260 -16.02 7.84 27.90
C VAL A 260 -15.28 8.59 26.80
N PRO A 261 -15.45 9.93 26.68
CA PRO A 261 -14.63 10.73 25.79
C PRO A 261 -13.14 10.57 26.14
N ARG A 262 -12.27 10.81 25.15
CA ARG A 262 -10.80 10.78 25.35
C ARG A 262 -10.42 11.70 26.51
N GLN A 263 -9.70 11.14 27.48
CA GLN A 263 -9.21 11.86 28.65
C GLN A 263 -8.02 11.11 29.25
N HIS A 264 -7.27 11.78 30.12
CA HIS A 264 -6.22 11.13 30.90
C HIS A 264 -6.78 10.08 31.86
N ILE A 265 -6.01 9.02 32.11
CA ILE A 265 -6.32 8.05 33.15
C ILE A 265 -6.08 8.67 34.54
N ASP A 266 -6.97 8.38 35.49
CA ASP A 266 -6.85 8.80 36.89
C ASP A 266 -6.29 7.66 37.74
N GLY A 267 -5.06 7.29 37.43
CA GLY A 267 -4.32 6.17 38.03
C GLY A 267 -4.47 4.85 37.26
N GLY A 268 -3.43 4.04 37.33
CA GLY A 268 -3.18 2.94 36.41
C GLY A 268 -1.90 3.21 35.61
N ASN A 269 -1.70 2.47 34.53
CA ASN A 269 -0.65 2.69 33.54
C ASN A 269 -1.09 2.03 32.24
N LEU A 270 -1.02 2.74 31.13
CA LEU A 270 -0.99 2.13 29.81
C LEU A 270 0.45 2.02 29.36
N GLN A 271 0.80 0.89 28.76
CA GLN A 271 2.17 0.69 28.34
C GLN A 271 2.21 0.02 26.97
N ALA A 272 2.81 0.74 26.03
CA ALA A 272 3.16 0.24 24.73
C ALA A 272 4.41 -0.64 24.83
N HIS A 273 4.44 -1.68 23.99
CA HIS A 273 5.56 -2.59 23.89
C HIS A 273 5.75 -3.03 22.44
N TYR A 274 6.96 -3.46 22.13
CA TYR A 274 7.17 -4.38 21.01
C TYR A 274 6.25 -5.59 21.14
N ASP A 275 5.78 -6.08 20.00
CA ASP A 275 4.90 -7.22 19.96
C ASP A 275 5.58 -8.50 20.49
N GLN A 276 4.76 -9.44 20.96
CA GLN A 276 5.22 -10.76 21.41
C GLN A 276 4.82 -11.81 20.38
N PRO A 277 5.69 -12.80 20.09
CA PRO A 277 5.31 -13.87 19.19
C PRO A 277 4.13 -14.66 19.74
N HIS A 278 3.08 -14.78 18.94
CA HIS A 278 1.95 -15.67 19.19
C HIS A 278 2.45 -17.11 19.36
N LYS A 279 2.01 -17.79 20.42
CA LYS A 279 2.33 -19.20 20.68
C LYS A 279 1.30 -20.14 20.07
#